data_AF-A0A9E0J7V8-F1
#
_entry.id   AF-A0A9E0J7V8-F1
#
_cell.length_a   1.000
_cell.length_b   1.000
_cell.length_c   1.000
_cell.angle_alpha   90.00
_cell.angle_beta   90.00
_cell.angle_gamma   90.00
#
_symmetry.space_group_name_H-M   'P 1'
#
loop_
_entity.id
_entity.type
_entity.pdbx_description
1 polymer ?
#
loop_
_entity_poly.entity_id
_entity_poly.type
_entity_poly.pdbx_seq_one_letter_code
_entity_poly.pdbx_strand_id
1 'polypeptide(L)'
;MAARGFDVANHRARMLTAADIAHADLILTMTTTHVEKVVALYPDAMPKTFTLAAYATGQEVAIPDAWGKPMAAYRAVLDQLDLYLPLALAKAVASR
;
A
#
# COMPACT_ATOMS: atom_id res chain seq x y z
N MET A 1 -1.58 9.22 -13.19
CA MET A 1 -0.33 9.82 -12.69
C MET A 1 0.13 11.00 -13.54
N ALA A 2 0.44 10.83 -14.84
CA ALA A 2 0.87 11.95 -15.70
C ALA A 2 -0.11 13.15 -15.75
N ALA A 3 -1.42 12.89 -15.79
CA ALA A 3 -2.45 13.93 -15.71
C ALA A 3 -2.44 14.75 -14.40
N ARG A 4 -1.72 14.28 -13.37
CA ARG A 4 -1.51 14.95 -12.08
C ARG A 4 -0.07 15.45 -11.92
N GLY A 5 0.72 15.49 -12.99
CA GLY A 5 2.11 15.96 -12.97
C GLY A 5 3.13 14.95 -12.43
N PHE A 6 2.74 13.70 -12.18
CA PHE A 6 3.67 12.66 -11.70
C PHE A 6 4.22 11.85 -12.87
N ASP A 7 5.55 11.85 -13.00
CA ASP A 7 6.26 10.93 -13.87
C ASP A 7 6.51 9.59 -13.15
N VAL A 8 6.01 8.52 -13.76
CA VAL A 8 6.17 7.14 -13.29
C VAL A 8 6.92 6.28 -14.29
N ALA A 9 7.56 6.87 -15.30
CA ALA A 9 8.26 6.17 -16.38
C ALA A 9 9.41 5.28 -15.87
N ASN A 10 9.96 5.57 -14.69
CA ASN A 10 11.02 4.78 -14.04
C ASN A 10 10.48 3.72 -13.07
N HIS A 11 9.18 3.68 -12.80
CA HIS A 11 8.60 2.64 -11.94
C HIS A 11 8.64 1.28 -12.67
N ARG A 12 9.09 0.25 -11.96
CA ARG A 12 9.15 -1.13 -12.47
C ARG A 12 8.56 -2.06 -11.42
N ALA A 13 7.77 -3.03 -11.86
CA ALA A 13 7.33 -4.12 -11.00
C ALA A 13 8.56 -4.84 -10.44
N ARG A 14 8.53 -5.13 -9.15
CA ARG A 14 9.56 -5.89 -8.44
C ARG A 14 8.88 -6.95 -7.60
N MET A 15 9.47 -8.14 -7.58
CA MET A 15 9.07 -9.16 -6.63
C MET A 15 9.52 -8.74 -5.24
N LEU A 16 8.63 -8.92 -4.25
CA LEU A 16 8.96 -8.72 -2.85
C LEU A 16 10.01 -9.74 -2.41
N THR A 17 11.07 -9.29 -1.75
CA THR A 17 12.15 -10.14 -1.28
C THR A 17 12.29 -10.07 0.24
N ALA A 18 12.98 -11.05 0.84
CA ALA A 18 13.30 -11.03 2.26
C ALA A 18 14.13 -9.79 2.66
N ALA A 19 14.96 -9.26 1.74
CA ALA A 19 15.74 -8.05 1.99
C ALA A 19 14.84 -6.81 2.10
N ASP A 20 13.80 -6.69 1.27
CA ASP A 20 12.81 -5.63 1.38
C ASP A 20 12.08 -5.70 2.73
N ILE A 21 11.68 -6.90 3.14
CA ILE A 21 11.05 -7.14 4.44
C ILE A 21 11.97 -6.73 5.58
N ALA A 22 13.24 -7.15 5.56
CA ALA A 22 14.21 -6.84 6.61
C ALA A 22 14.46 -5.33 6.72
N HIS A 23 14.52 -4.63 5.59
CA HIS A 23 14.81 -3.20 5.54
C HIS A 23 13.61 -2.32 5.95
N ALA A 24 12.38 -2.76 5.73
CA ALA A 24 11.20 -1.97 6.00
C ALA A 24 10.87 -1.89 7.51
N ASP A 25 10.72 -0.68 8.05
CA ASP A 25 10.13 -0.46 9.39
C ASP A 25 8.60 -0.67 9.37
N LEU A 26 7.98 -0.43 8.22
CA LEU A 26 6.54 -0.48 8.00
C LEU A 26 6.23 -0.98 6.59
N ILE A 27 5.30 -1.92 6.46
CA ILE A 27 4.84 -2.49 5.21
C ILE A 27 3.35 -2.20 5.07
N LEU A 28 2.98 -1.42 4.05
CA LEU A 28 1.60 -1.06 3.75
C LEU A 28 1.16 -1.75 2.46
N THR A 29 0.09 -2.54 2.55
CA THR A 29 -0.47 -3.29 1.44
C THR A 29 -1.85 -2.75 1.03
N MET A 30 -2.34 -3.14 -0.15
CA MET A 30 -3.63 -2.63 -0.67
C MET A 30 -4.85 -3.40 -0.14
N THR A 31 -4.69 -4.67 0.27
CA THR A 31 -5.81 -5.55 0.64
C THR A 31 -5.37 -6.53 1.73
N THR A 32 -6.34 -7.11 2.46
CA THR A 32 -6.07 -8.14 3.47
C THR A 32 -5.39 -9.37 2.87
N THR A 33 -5.78 -9.79 1.67
CA THR A 33 -5.12 -10.89 0.95
C THR A 33 -3.64 -10.62 0.69
N HIS A 34 -3.24 -9.36 0.50
CA HIS A 34 -1.81 -9.03 0.40
C HIS A 34 -1.10 -9.18 1.75
N VAL A 35 -1.71 -8.77 2.85
CA VAL A 35 -1.18 -9.00 4.21
C VAL A 35 -0.98 -10.49 4.46
N GLU A 36 -2.00 -11.30 4.20
CA GLU A 36 -1.96 -12.76 4.36
C GLU A 36 -0.81 -13.38 3.56
N LYS A 37 -0.63 -12.98 2.30
CA LYS A 37 0.47 -13.47 1.45
C LYS A 37 1.85 -13.07 1.98
N VAL A 38 2.00 -11.82 2.43
CA VAL A 38 3.27 -11.35 3.00
C VAL A 38 3.61 -12.13 4.27
N VAL A 39 2.64 -12.27 5.19
CA VAL A 39 2.85 -12.97 6.47
C VAL A 39 3.05 -14.47 6.27
N ALA A 40 2.38 -15.09 5.30
CA ALA A 40 2.59 -16.50 4.98
C ALA A 40 4.01 -16.79 4.46
N LEU A 41 4.58 -15.86 3.68
CA LEU A 41 5.95 -15.98 3.16
C LEU A 41 7.01 -15.53 4.17
N TYR A 42 6.67 -14.53 4.98
CA TYR A 42 7.58 -13.87 5.93
C TYR A 42 6.85 -13.65 7.27
N PRO A 43 6.76 -14.68 8.13
CA PRO A 43 6.02 -14.59 9.39
C PRO A 43 6.48 -13.45 10.30
N ASP A 44 7.79 -13.17 10.32
CA ASP A 44 8.40 -12.09 11.12
C ASP A 44 7.97 -10.68 10.67
N ALA A 45 7.35 -10.55 9.50
CA ALA A 45 6.82 -9.29 9.01
C ALA A 45 5.44 -8.93 9.61
N MET A 46 4.76 -9.89 10.26
CA MET A 46 3.41 -9.70 10.83
C MET A 46 3.26 -8.41 11.67
N PRO A 47 4.12 -8.10 12.65
CA PRO A 47 3.92 -6.92 13.51
C PRO A 47 4.04 -5.58 12.78
N LYS A 48 4.60 -5.57 11.57
CA LYS A 48 4.84 -4.35 10.77
C LYS A 48 4.09 -4.33 9.45
N THR A 49 3.21 -5.29 9.20
CA THR A 49 2.45 -5.41 7.94
C THR A 49 0.99 -5.08 8.17
N PHE A 50 0.48 -4.09 7.44
CA PHE A 50 -0.90 -3.62 7.54
C PHE A 50 -1.50 -3.35 6.16
N THR A 51 -2.82 -3.27 6.06
CA THR A 51 -3.43 -2.59 4.91
C THR A 51 -3.33 -1.08 5.08
N LEU A 52 -3.27 -0.36 3.96
CA LEU A 52 -3.13 1.11 3.98
C LEU A 52 -4.30 1.76 4.74
N ALA A 53 -5.53 1.32 4.49
CA ALA A 53 -6.72 1.87 5.14
C ALA A 53 -6.71 1.56 6.66
N ALA A 54 -6.48 0.30 7.06
CA ALA A 54 -6.49 -0.07 8.47
C ALA A 54 -5.38 0.65 9.24
N TYR A 55 -4.20 0.82 8.63
CA TYR A 55 -3.12 1.59 9.25
C TYR A 55 -3.50 3.07 9.42
N ALA A 56 -4.07 3.68 8.37
CA ALA A 56 -4.44 5.09 8.34
C ALA A 56 -5.59 5.46 9.29
N THR A 57 -6.65 4.65 9.33
CA THR A 57 -7.92 5.02 10.00
C THR A 57 -8.36 4.04 11.08
N GLY A 58 -7.72 2.88 11.20
CA GLY A 58 -8.17 1.79 12.07
C GLY A 58 -9.34 0.97 11.49
N GLN A 59 -9.80 1.29 10.28
CA GLN A 59 -10.87 0.56 9.60
C GLN A 59 -10.34 -0.25 8.42
N GLU A 60 -10.74 -1.51 8.34
CA GLU A 60 -10.34 -2.38 7.25
C GLU A 60 -11.18 -2.09 5.99
N VAL A 61 -10.55 -1.50 4.98
CA VAL A 61 -11.14 -1.19 3.68
C VAL A 61 -10.15 -1.57 2.60
N ALA A 62 -10.51 -2.52 1.75
CA ALA A 62 -9.68 -2.93 0.63
C ALA A 62 -9.63 -1.83 -0.45
N ILE A 63 -8.42 -1.52 -0.92
CA ILE A 63 -8.21 -0.73 -2.13
C ILE A 63 -8.21 -1.72 -3.30
N PRO A 64 -9.24 -1.71 -4.16
CA PRO A 64 -9.43 -2.73 -5.18
C PRO A 64 -8.41 -2.58 -6.30
N ASP A 65 -8.08 -3.70 -6.95
CA ASP A 65 -7.22 -3.69 -8.13
C ASP A 65 -7.93 -3.06 -9.33
N ALA A 66 -7.25 -2.14 -10.00
CA ALA A 66 -7.70 -1.46 -11.22
C ALA A 66 -7.13 -2.11 -12.50
N TRP A 67 -6.28 -3.13 -12.39
CA TRP A 67 -5.67 -3.81 -13.53
C TRP A 67 -6.73 -4.29 -14.54
N GLY A 68 -6.53 -3.95 -15.82
CA GLY A 68 -7.45 -4.30 -16.92
C GLY A 68 -8.82 -3.61 -16.89
N LYS A 69 -9.09 -2.72 -15.92
CA LYS A 69 -10.37 -2.01 -15.79
C LYS A 69 -10.38 -0.67 -16.52
N PRO A 70 -11.57 -0.07 -16.76
CA PRO A 70 -11.69 1.26 -17.33
C PRO A 70 -10.98 2.33 -16.49
N MET A 71 -10.63 3.45 -17.11
CA MET A 71 -9.93 4.56 -16.45
C MET A 71 -10.67 5.12 -15.21
N ALA A 72 -11.99 4.97 -15.15
CA ALA A 72 -12.79 5.33 -13.96
C ALA A 72 -12.38 4.53 -12.70
N ALA A 73 -12.01 3.25 -12.86
CA ALA A 73 -11.53 2.42 -11.74
C ALA A 73 -10.18 2.91 -11.22
N TYR A 74 -9.26 3.31 -12.11
CA TYR A 74 -7.99 3.92 -11.70
C TYR A 74 -8.20 5.22 -10.95
N ARG A 75 -9.16 6.06 -11.37
CA ARG A 75 -9.50 7.30 -10.66
C ARG A 75 -10.03 7.02 -9.25
N ALA A 76 -10.95 6.07 -9.11
CA ALA A 76 -11.47 5.67 -7.80
C ALA A 76 -10.36 5.17 -6.86
N VAL A 77 -9.39 4.40 -7.36
CA VAL A 77 -8.22 3.98 -6.58
C VAL A 77 -7.37 5.19 -6.17
N LEU A 78 -7.14 6.15 -7.07
CA LEU A 78 -6.41 7.37 -6.74
C LEU A 78 -7.11 8.19 -5.65
N ASP A 79 -8.44 8.30 -5.69
CA ASP A 79 -9.22 9.03 -4.67
C ASP A 79 -9.05 8.38 -3.29
N GLN A 80 -9.03 7.03 -3.23
CA GLN A 80 -8.73 6.30 -1.98
C GLN A 80 -7.29 6.53 -1.51
N LEU A 81 -6.32 6.53 -2.42
CA LEU A 81 -4.92 6.81 -2.07
C LEU A 81 -4.75 8.23 -1.53
N ASP A 82 -5.39 9.22 -2.15
CA ASP A 82 -5.35 10.62 -1.70
C ASP A 82 -5.97 10.80 -0.30
N LEU A 83 -6.98 9.99 0.03
CA LEU A 83 -7.57 9.98 1.36
C LEU A 83 -6.64 9.36 2.41
N TYR A 84 -6.08 8.18 2.13
CA TYR A 84 -5.39 7.39 3.15
C TYR A 84 -3.89 7.70 3.28
N LEU A 85 -3.19 8.08 2.20
CA LEU A 85 -1.76 8.33 2.26
C LEU A 85 -1.36 9.45 3.25
N PRO A 86 -2.02 10.62 3.28
CA PRO A 86 -1.66 11.67 4.24
C PRO A 86 -1.81 11.23 5.70
N LEU A 87 -2.88 10.49 6.01
CA LEU A 87 -3.17 9.97 7.34
C LEU A 87 -2.15 8.91 7.76
N ALA A 88 -1.86 7.96 6.86
CA ALA A 88 -0.85 6.93 7.09
C ALA A 88 0.54 7.55 7.32
N LEU A 89 0.93 8.54 6.51
CA LEU A 89 2.21 9.22 6.65
C LEU A 89 2.30 10.01 7.96
N ALA A 90 1.27 10.75 8.34
CA ALA A 90 1.23 11.48 9.61
C ALA A 90 1.39 10.53 10.81
N LYS A 91 0.69 9.39 10.78
CA LYS A 91 0.80 8.36 11.82
C LYS A 91 2.18 7.70 11.85
N ALA A 92 2.76 7.39 10.70
CA ALA A 92 4.07 6.77 10.59
C ALA A 92 5.19 7.68 11.14
N VAL A 93 5.09 9.00 10.89
CA VAL A 93 6.03 9.98 11.45
C VAL A 93 5.84 10.15 12.95
N ALA A 94 4.60 10.15 13.45
CA ALA A 94 4.32 10.28 14.89
C ALA A 94 4.69 9.04 15.73
N SER A 95 4.87 7.89 15.08
CA SER A 95 5.23 6.62 15.73
C SER A 95 6.74 6.36 15.74
N ARG A 96 7.55 7.31 15.27
CA ARG A 96 9.03 7.31 15.34
C ARG A 96 9.50 8.17 16.50
#